data_AF-A0A251VFW0-F1
#
_entry.id   AF-A0A251VFW0-F1
#
_cell.length_a   1.000
_cell.length_b   1.000
_cell.length_c   1.000
_cell.angle_alpha   90.00
_cell.angle_beta   90.00
_cell.angle_gamma   90.00
#
_symmetry.space_group_name_H-M   'P 1'
#
loop_
_entity.id
_entity.type
_entity.pdbx_description
1 polymer ?
#
loop_
_entity_poly.entity_id
_entity_poly.type
_entity_poly.pdbx_seq_one_letter_code
_entity_poly.pdbx_strand_id
1 'polypeptide(L)'
;MYKKRGVFHLKHDHSMPGGARIKYVIAFTVELHDIPGGADGFELCAKFCYGIKIDLSARNFVPAICAAKFMQMTESVGKGNFISKLEVFYNSCILEGWKDSVVALQTTERFPEWSENLGIIRSCIDCVVDKILTPPSKVRWSFTYTRQGYEKKKHHESTPKDWWTEDIADLNIDLFRCVVNTVKSTNMLPPQLIGEALHVYACRWL
;
A
#
# COMPACT_ATOMS: atom_id res chain seq x y z
N MET A 1 -18.79 9.79 7.70
CA MET A 1 -18.59 8.79 8.77
C MET A 1 -19.26 7.47 8.37
N TYR A 2 -18.51 6.51 7.83
CA TYR A 2 -19.04 5.19 7.47
C TYR A 2 -18.90 4.25 8.68
N LYS A 3 -20.02 3.94 9.34
CA LYS A 3 -20.12 2.97 10.43
C LYS A 3 -20.22 1.55 9.82
N LYS A 4 -19.14 0.77 9.83
CA LYS A 4 -19.24 -0.68 9.54
C LYS A 4 -19.18 -1.46 10.85
N ARG A 5 -20.28 -2.18 11.14
CA ARG A 5 -20.44 -3.05 12.32
C ARG A 5 -19.77 -4.39 12.03
N GLY A 6 -18.72 -4.75 12.77
CA GLY A 6 -18.22 -6.11 12.81
C GLY A 6 -19.00 -6.90 13.87
N VAL A 7 -19.77 -7.92 13.45
CA VAL A 7 -20.46 -8.81 14.40
C VAL A 7 -19.69 -10.12 14.47
N PHE A 8 -19.08 -10.40 15.62
CA PHE A 8 -18.39 -11.67 15.89
C PHE A 8 -19.32 -12.63 16.62
N HIS A 9 -19.47 -13.86 16.13
CA HIS A 9 -20.26 -14.90 16.78
C HIS A 9 -19.31 -15.94 17.40
N LEU A 10 -19.13 -15.89 18.73
CA LEU A 10 -18.45 -16.94 19.47
C LEU A 10 -19.50 -17.91 20.02
N LYS A 11 -19.42 -19.19 19.65
CA LYS A 11 -20.30 -20.24 20.19
C LYS A 11 -19.60 -20.90 21.38
N HIS A 12 -20.27 -20.93 22.53
CA HIS A 12 -19.84 -21.68 23.71
C HIS A 12 -20.85 -22.79 23.98
N ASP A 13 -20.43 -24.05 23.89
CA ASP A 13 -21.28 -25.21 24.20
C ASP A 13 -21.06 -25.62 25.67
N HIS A 14 -22.06 -25.41 26.53
CA HIS A 14 -22.10 -25.98 27.88
C HIS A 14 -23.04 -27.19 27.88
N SER A 15 -22.50 -28.37 28.23
CA SER A 15 -23.30 -29.58 28.42
C SER A 15 -23.71 -29.72 29.89
N MET A 16 -25.01 -29.73 30.18
CA MET A 16 -25.56 -30.06 31.50
C MET A 16 -25.89 -31.57 31.58
N PRO A 17 -25.94 -32.15 32.80
CA PRO A 17 -26.33 -33.55 32.98
C PRO A 17 -27.84 -33.69 32.71
N GLY A 18 -28.22 -34.50 31.73
CA GLY A 18 -29.64 -34.77 31.41
C GLY A 18 -30.04 -34.68 29.92
N GLY A 19 -29.11 -34.40 29.00
CA GLY A 19 -29.35 -34.52 27.55
C GLY A 19 -30.16 -33.40 26.90
N ALA A 20 -30.72 -32.46 27.68
CA ALA A 20 -31.31 -31.24 27.14
C ALA A 20 -30.22 -30.22 26.74
N ARG A 21 -30.07 -29.95 25.44
CA ARG A 21 -29.21 -28.88 24.92
C ARG A 21 -30.01 -27.58 24.76
N ILE A 22 -29.94 -26.68 25.73
CA ILE A 22 -30.34 -25.29 25.51
C ILE A 22 -29.16 -24.57 24.85
N LYS A 23 -29.30 -24.21 23.57
CA LYS A 23 -28.31 -23.36 22.90
C LYS A 23 -28.53 -21.91 23.33
N TYR A 24 -27.87 -21.48 24.41
CA TYR A 24 -27.74 -20.06 24.69
C TYR A 24 -26.71 -19.48 23.71
N VAL A 25 -27.18 -18.76 22.69
CA VAL A 25 -26.30 -17.92 21.87
C VAL A 25 -26.16 -16.59 22.58
N ILE A 26 -25.14 -16.46 23.43
CA ILE A 26 -24.76 -15.17 23.98
C ILE A 26 -24.00 -14.43 22.87
N ALA A 27 -24.69 -13.54 22.18
CA ALA A 27 -24.07 -12.66 21.20
C ALA A 27 -23.54 -11.41 21.92
N PHE A 28 -22.22 -11.26 21.99
CA PHE A 28 -21.57 -10.04 22.45
C PHE A 28 -21.20 -9.18 21.25
N THR A 29 -21.61 -7.91 21.26
CA THR A 29 -21.25 -6.97 20.21
C THR A 29 -20.06 -6.14 20.69
N VAL A 30 -18.93 -6.24 19.98
CA VAL A 30 -17.76 -5.40 20.20
C VAL A 30 -17.81 -4.26 19.18
N GLU A 31 -17.92 -3.02 19.65
CA GLU A 31 -17.81 -1.86 18.79
C GLU A 31 -16.36 -1.38 18.74
N LEU A 32 -15.69 -1.65 17.62
CA LEU A 32 -14.36 -1.13 17.37
C LEU A 32 -14.47 0.19 16.61
N HIS A 33 -14.16 1.27 17.32
CA HIS A 33 -14.13 2.62 16.76
C HIS A 33 -12.71 2.93 16.28
N ASP A 34 -12.63 3.68 15.18
CA ASP A 34 -11.40 4.32 14.70
C ASP A 34 -10.19 3.37 14.52
N ILE A 35 -10.44 2.11 14.10
CA ILE A 35 -9.35 1.21 13.73
C ILE A 35 -8.56 1.84 12.57
N PRO A 36 -7.25 2.05 12.71
CA PRO A 36 -6.43 2.54 11.61
C PRO A 36 -6.39 1.50 10.49
N GLY A 37 -6.47 1.95 9.24
CA GLY A 37 -6.73 1.07 8.10
C GLY A 37 -8.22 0.76 7.84
N GLY A 38 -9.11 1.17 8.75
CA GLY A 38 -10.55 1.06 8.60
C GLY A 38 -11.06 -0.38 8.52
N ALA A 39 -12.28 -0.54 8.02
CA ALA A 39 -12.92 -1.85 7.87
C ALA A 39 -12.13 -2.79 6.95
N ASP A 40 -11.48 -2.24 5.92
CA ASP A 40 -10.70 -3.02 4.95
C ASP A 40 -9.46 -3.64 5.62
N GLY A 41 -8.73 -2.86 6.43
CA GLY A 41 -7.59 -3.36 7.20
C GLY A 41 -8.01 -4.40 8.25
N PHE A 42 -9.10 -4.12 8.97
CA PHE A 42 -9.63 -5.04 9.97
C PHE A 42 -10.11 -6.37 9.38
N GLU A 43 -10.77 -6.35 8.23
CA GLU A 43 -11.20 -7.56 7.53
C GLU A 43 -10.00 -8.47 7.21
N LEU A 44 -8.86 -7.88 6.81
CA LEU A 44 -7.64 -8.63 6.54
C LEU A 44 -7.05 -9.24 7.82
N CYS A 45 -7.01 -8.48 8.92
CA CYS A 45 -6.62 -9.01 10.23
C CYS A 45 -7.52 -10.18 10.67
N ALA A 46 -8.84 -10.04 10.52
CA ALA A 46 -9.79 -11.09 10.86
C ALA A 46 -9.60 -12.34 9.99
N LYS A 47 -9.48 -12.17 8.66
CA LYS A 47 -9.20 -13.29 7.74
C LYS A 47 -7.95 -14.05 8.17
N PHE A 48 -6.89 -13.33 8.56
CA PHE A 48 -5.66 -13.94 9.03
C PHE A 48 -5.90 -14.78 10.29
N CYS A 49 -6.58 -14.22 11.30
CA CYS A 49 -6.88 -14.93 12.55
C CYS A 49 -7.70 -16.20 12.34
N TYR A 50 -8.61 -16.22 11.35
CA TYR A 50 -9.42 -17.38 11.01
C TYR A 50 -8.76 -18.34 10.01
N GLY A 51 -7.49 -18.12 9.64
CA GLY A 51 -6.77 -18.97 8.68
C GLY A 51 -7.31 -18.89 7.25
N ILE A 52 -8.05 -17.84 6.92
CA ILE A 52 -8.57 -17.59 5.58
C ILE A 52 -7.43 -17.02 4.72
N LYS A 53 -7.30 -17.51 3.49
CA LYS A 53 -6.30 -17.02 2.54
C LYS A 53 -6.50 -15.52 2.28
N ILE A 54 -5.40 -14.77 2.32
CA ILE A 54 -5.34 -13.34 2.00
C ILE A 54 -4.47 -13.16 0.77
N ASP A 55 -4.98 -12.45 -0.23
CA ASP A 55 -4.21 -12.01 -1.38
C ASP A 55 -3.75 -10.55 -1.13
N LEU A 56 -2.46 -10.41 -0.79
CA LEU A 56 -1.84 -9.10 -0.52
C LEU A 56 -1.46 -8.39 -1.83
N SER A 57 -1.60 -7.07 -1.84
CA SER A 57 -1.22 -6.18 -2.93
C SER A 57 -0.85 -4.80 -2.39
N ALA A 58 -0.20 -3.96 -3.19
CA ALA A 58 0.08 -2.57 -2.81
C ALA A 58 -1.18 -1.79 -2.40
N ARG A 59 -2.35 -2.11 -3.00
CA ARG A 59 -3.63 -1.45 -2.69
C ARG A 59 -4.17 -1.73 -1.29
N ASN A 60 -3.86 -2.89 -0.71
CA ASN A 60 -4.40 -3.30 0.58
C ASN A 60 -3.33 -3.42 1.68
N PHE A 61 -2.06 -3.20 1.34
CA PHE A 61 -0.96 -3.26 2.30
C PHE A 61 -1.07 -2.21 3.41
N VAL A 62 -1.19 -0.92 3.07
CA VAL A 62 -1.22 0.18 4.04
C VAL A 62 -2.36 0.01 5.07
N PRO A 63 -3.63 -0.23 4.68
CA PRO A 63 -4.66 -0.48 5.67
C PRO A 63 -4.40 -1.76 6.48
N ALA A 64 -3.83 -2.82 5.89
CA ALA A 64 -3.51 -4.04 6.62
C ALA A 64 -2.44 -3.83 7.69
N ILE A 65 -1.33 -3.16 7.37
CA ILE A 65 -0.22 -2.95 8.33
C ILE A 65 -0.63 -1.99 9.45
N CYS A 66 -1.41 -0.95 9.13
CA CYS A 66 -1.98 -0.05 10.14
C CYS A 66 -2.85 -0.82 11.14
N ALA A 67 -3.81 -1.61 10.65
CA ALA A 67 -4.70 -2.39 11.49
C ALA A 67 -3.93 -3.48 12.28
N ALA A 68 -3.01 -4.19 11.63
CA ALA A 68 -2.25 -5.27 12.26
C ALA A 68 -1.34 -4.75 13.39
N LYS A 69 -0.69 -3.61 13.20
CA LYS A 69 0.13 -2.95 14.23
C LYS A 69 -0.74 -2.50 15.41
N PHE A 70 -1.91 -1.89 15.13
CA PHE A 70 -2.86 -1.51 16.17
C PHE A 70 -3.38 -2.71 16.98
N MET A 71 -3.70 -3.80 16.30
CA MET A 71 -4.17 -5.05 16.92
C MET A 71 -3.04 -5.90 17.52
N GLN A 72 -1.79 -5.42 17.49
CA GLN A 72 -0.61 -6.10 18.02
C GLN A 72 -0.46 -7.54 17.51
N MET A 73 -0.67 -7.74 16.20
CA MET A 73 -0.54 -9.05 15.54
C MET A 73 0.94 -9.43 15.33
N THR A 74 1.66 -9.59 16.44
CA THR A 74 3.12 -9.75 16.53
C THR A 74 3.53 -11.21 16.73
N GLU A 75 4.82 -11.49 16.53
CA GLU A 75 5.41 -12.82 16.75
C GLU A 75 5.27 -13.33 18.19
N SER A 76 4.99 -12.46 19.18
CA SER A 76 4.76 -12.89 20.57
C SER A 76 3.49 -13.73 20.74
N VAL A 77 2.53 -13.61 19.82
CA VAL A 77 1.29 -14.39 19.83
C VAL A 77 1.44 -15.72 19.07
N GLY A 78 2.35 -15.78 18.10
CA GLY A 78 2.61 -16.98 17.31
C GLY A 78 3.60 -16.73 16.17
N LYS A 79 4.36 -17.77 15.80
CA LYS A 79 5.37 -17.69 14.74
C LYS A 79 4.75 -17.40 13.38
N GLY A 80 5.32 -16.43 12.65
CA GLY A 80 4.84 -16.04 11.33
C GLY A 80 3.50 -15.30 11.40
N ASN A 81 3.37 -14.38 12.37
CA ASN A 81 2.19 -13.56 12.54
C ASN A 81 2.07 -12.52 11.40
N PHE A 82 0.93 -11.84 11.34
CA PHE A 82 0.53 -11.05 10.21
C PHE A 82 1.46 -9.86 9.95
N ILE A 83 1.93 -9.17 11.01
CA ILE A 83 2.88 -8.07 10.87
C ILE A 83 4.15 -8.52 10.14
N SER A 84 4.75 -9.64 10.54
CA SER A 84 5.99 -10.12 9.93
C SER A 84 5.80 -10.54 8.48
N LYS A 85 4.65 -11.13 8.13
CA LYS A 85 4.31 -11.42 6.72
C LYS A 85 4.13 -10.16 5.89
N LEU A 86 3.49 -9.13 6.45
CA LEU A 86 3.33 -7.83 5.80
C LEU A 86 4.67 -7.14 5.59
N GLU A 87 5.57 -7.17 6.58
CA GLU A 87 6.92 -6.60 6.46
C GLU A 87 7.75 -7.31 5.38
N VAL A 88 7.69 -8.65 5.30
CA VAL A 88 8.34 -9.39 4.21
C VAL A 88 7.75 -9.00 2.85
N PHE A 89 6.43 -8.94 2.73
CA PHE A 89 5.77 -8.52 1.49
C PHE A 89 6.14 -7.09 1.08
N TYR A 90 6.23 -6.17 2.06
CA TYR A 90 6.62 -4.79 1.83
C TYR A 90 8.03 -4.69 1.23
N ASN A 91 9.00 -5.34 1.87
CA ASN A 91 10.39 -5.28 1.44
C ASN A 91 10.64 -6.03 0.13
N SER A 92 10.06 -7.23 -0.03
CA SER A 92 10.37 -8.11 -1.16
C SER A 92 9.47 -7.93 -2.38
N CYS A 93 8.35 -7.21 -2.25
CA CYS A 93 7.41 -7.00 -3.36
C CYS A 93 7.15 -5.52 -3.61
N ILE A 94 6.71 -4.77 -2.59
CA ILE A 94 6.33 -3.37 -2.78
C ILE A 94 7.56 -2.51 -3.11
N LEU A 95 8.61 -2.58 -2.29
CA LEU A 95 9.82 -1.78 -2.49
C LEU A 95 10.66 -2.25 -3.69
N GLU A 96 10.50 -3.48 -4.14
CA GLU A 96 11.12 -3.95 -5.38
C GLU A 96 10.34 -3.49 -6.63
N GLY A 97 9.02 -3.33 -6.53
CA GLY A 97 8.15 -2.95 -7.63
C GLY A 97 8.00 -1.43 -7.82
N TRP A 98 8.20 -0.95 -9.06
CA TRP A 98 7.89 0.44 -9.41
C TRP A 98 6.42 0.79 -9.19
N LYS A 99 5.53 0.06 -9.89
CA LYS A 99 4.08 0.26 -9.80
C LYS A 99 3.54 0.05 -8.39
N ASP A 100 4.05 -0.96 -7.69
CA ASP A 100 3.60 -1.27 -6.35
C ASP A 100 4.02 -0.19 -5.35
N SER A 101 5.23 0.37 -5.46
CA SER A 101 5.64 1.52 -4.63
C SER A 101 4.79 2.76 -4.88
N VAL A 102 4.48 3.07 -6.13
CA VAL A 102 3.60 4.21 -6.49
C VAL A 102 2.19 4.01 -5.94
N VAL A 103 1.61 2.82 -6.11
CA VAL A 103 0.29 2.49 -5.57
C VAL A 103 0.29 2.52 -4.05
N ALA A 104 1.34 2.02 -3.39
CA ALA A 104 1.47 2.10 -1.94
C ALA A 104 1.46 3.57 -1.47
N LEU A 105 2.17 4.48 -2.14
CA LEU A 105 2.12 5.91 -1.86
C LEU A 105 0.69 6.47 -1.97
N GLN A 106 -0.03 6.16 -3.05
CA GLN A 106 -1.42 6.60 -3.22
C GLN A 106 -2.33 6.11 -2.08
N THR A 107 -2.09 4.90 -1.55
CA THR A 107 -2.90 4.39 -0.43
C THR A 107 -2.62 5.08 0.90
N THR A 108 -1.45 5.72 1.07
CA THR A 108 -1.12 6.46 2.30
C THR A 108 -1.99 7.69 2.52
N GLU A 109 -2.56 8.25 1.45
CA GLU A 109 -3.44 9.42 1.49
C GLU A 109 -4.67 9.21 2.38
N ARG A 110 -5.15 7.96 2.47
CA ARG A 110 -6.29 7.59 3.33
C ARG A 110 -5.90 7.46 4.81
N PHE A 111 -4.61 7.38 5.11
CA PHE A 111 -4.08 7.07 6.45
C PHE A 111 -2.77 7.86 6.75
N PRO A 112 -2.75 9.20 6.63
CA PRO A 112 -1.51 9.99 6.63
C PRO A 112 -0.71 9.84 7.92
N GLU A 113 -1.34 10.02 9.10
CA GLU A 113 -0.65 9.93 10.39
C GLU A 113 0.01 8.57 10.63
N TRP A 114 -0.70 7.48 10.36
CA TRP A 114 -0.16 6.13 10.53
C TRP A 114 0.90 5.80 9.48
N SER A 115 0.71 6.23 8.24
CA SER A 115 1.68 5.96 7.17
C SER A 115 2.99 6.70 7.37
N GLU A 116 2.94 7.92 7.92
CA GLU A 116 4.12 8.69 8.29
C GLU A 116 4.83 8.11 9.51
N ASN A 117 4.09 7.81 10.58
CA ASN A 117 4.66 7.23 11.80
C ASN A 117 5.29 5.84 11.59
N LEU A 118 4.75 5.06 10.65
CA LEU A 118 5.32 3.76 10.25
C LEU A 118 6.47 3.89 9.23
N GLY A 119 6.79 5.10 8.77
CA GLY A 119 7.86 5.35 7.79
C GLY A 119 7.56 4.90 6.36
N ILE A 120 6.32 4.50 6.06
CA ILE A 120 5.92 3.95 4.76
C ILE A 120 6.10 5.00 3.65
N ILE A 121 5.65 6.24 3.90
CA ILE A 121 5.73 7.33 2.92
C ILE A 121 7.19 7.56 2.54
N ARG A 122 8.07 7.72 3.53
CA ARG A 122 9.50 7.98 3.30
C ARG A 122 10.16 6.84 2.53
N SER A 123 10.00 5.59 2.99
CA SER A 123 10.63 4.44 2.34
C SER A 123 10.16 4.24 0.90
N CYS A 124 8.87 4.45 0.60
CA CYS A 124 8.38 4.38 -0.77
C CYS A 124 8.91 5.53 -1.65
N ILE A 125 9.03 6.76 -1.11
CA ILE A 125 9.64 7.89 -1.83
C ILE A 125 11.10 7.60 -2.15
N ASP A 126 11.89 7.17 -1.17
CA ASP A 126 13.30 6.82 -1.36
C ASP A 126 13.45 5.73 -2.44
N CYS A 127 12.64 4.68 -2.36
CA CYS A 127 12.56 3.63 -3.37
C CYS A 127 12.21 4.13 -4.79
N VAL A 128 11.21 5.00 -4.89
CA VAL A 128 10.77 5.61 -6.15
C VAL A 128 11.90 6.47 -6.74
N VAL A 129 12.55 7.29 -5.91
CA VAL A 129 13.67 8.15 -6.31
C VAL A 129 14.83 7.29 -6.82
N ASP A 130 15.22 6.24 -6.11
CA ASP A 130 16.29 5.32 -6.53
C ASP A 130 16.00 4.69 -7.90
N LYS A 131 14.74 4.32 -8.15
CA LYS A 131 14.30 3.79 -9.46
C LYS A 131 14.32 4.87 -10.54
N ILE A 132 13.90 6.10 -10.25
CA ILE A 132 13.97 7.24 -11.18
C ILE A 132 15.42 7.53 -11.59
N LEU A 133 16.36 7.42 -10.65
CA LEU A 133 17.79 7.65 -10.88
C LEU A 133 18.48 6.49 -11.60
N THR A 134 17.80 5.36 -11.77
CA THR A 134 18.34 4.22 -12.52
C THR A 134 18.47 4.59 -14.00
N PRO A 135 19.65 4.36 -14.63
CA PRO A 135 19.81 4.61 -16.06
C PRO A 135 18.73 3.91 -16.89
N PRO A 136 18.14 4.56 -17.92
CA PRO A 136 17.06 3.97 -18.71
C PRO A 136 17.39 2.59 -19.31
N SER A 137 18.66 2.32 -19.61
CA SER A 137 19.14 1.01 -20.09
C SER A 137 19.07 -0.13 -19.06
N LYS A 138 18.93 0.20 -17.77
CA LYS A 138 18.80 -0.76 -16.66
C LYS A 138 17.36 -0.90 -16.16
N VAL A 139 16.42 -0.15 -16.71
CA VAL A 139 15.00 -0.24 -16.37
C VAL A 139 14.45 -1.56 -16.90
N ARG A 140 14.06 -2.44 -15.98
CA ARG A 140 13.51 -3.78 -16.27
C ARG A 140 12.07 -3.97 -15.81
N TRP A 141 11.52 -2.99 -15.10
CA TRP A 141 10.16 -3.00 -14.57
C TRP A 141 9.18 -2.36 -15.56
N SER A 142 7.89 -2.63 -15.36
CA SER A 142 6.81 -2.00 -16.13
C SER A 142 6.53 -0.58 -15.64
N PHE A 143 6.21 0.31 -16.58
CA PHE A 143 5.84 1.70 -16.34
C PHE A 143 4.73 2.12 -17.33
N THR A 144 3.95 3.15 -16.99
CA THR A 144 2.99 3.74 -17.94
C THR A 144 3.70 4.75 -18.83
N TYR A 145 3.50 4.65 -20.14
CA TYR A 145 3.95 5.67 -21.08
C TYR A 145 3.00 5.70 -22.28
N THR A 146 2.07 6.65 -22.28
CA THR A 146 0.95 6.74 -23.25
C THR A 146 1.12 7.83 -24.29
N ARG A 147 2.28 8.52 -24.29
CA ARG A 147 2.55 9.63 -25.23
C ARG A 147 2.50 9.21 -26.69
N GLN A 148 1.91 10.09 -27.51
CA GLN A 148 1.70 9.86 -28.93
C GLN A 148 3.02 9.54 -29.65
N GLY A 149 3.05 8.39 -30.35
CA GLY A 149 4.21 7.93 -31.12
C GLY A 149 5.11 6.92 -30.41
N TYR A 150 4.91 6.65 -29.11
CA TYR A 150 5.71 5.64 -28.39
C TYR A 150 5.32 4.21 -28.75
N GLU A 151 4.03 3.90 -28.89
CA GLU A 151 3.56 2.55 -29.26
C GLU A 151 4.12 2.09 -30.63
N LYS A 152 4.41 3.02 -31.55
CA LYS A 152 5.09 2.72 -32.83
C LYS A 152 6.60 2.50 -32.69
N LYS A 153 7.21 3.05 -31.63
CA LYS A 153 8.65 2.97 -31.31
C LYS A 153 9.00 1.88 -30.30
N LYS A 154 8.02 1.15 -29.75
CA LYS A 154 8.24 -0.01 -28.86
C LYS A 154 9.17 -1.07 -29.48
N HIS A 155 9.23 -1.13 -30.81
CA HIS A 155 10.13 -2.00 -31.58
C HIS A 155 11.59 -1.49 -31.66
N HIS A 156 11.87 -0.26 -31.21
CA HIS A 156 13.22 0.30 -31.06
C HIS A 156 13.56 0.42 -29.57
N GLU A 157 14.53 -0.39 -29.13
CA GLU A 157 14.75 -0.94 -27.79
C GLU A 157 15.11 0.02 -26.63
N SER A 158 14.91 1.34 -26.73
CA SER A 158 15.35 2.27 -25.68
C SER A 158 14.21 2.82 -24.83
N THR A 159 14.22 2.52 -23.53
CA THR A 159 13.39 3.17 -22.51
C THR A 159 13.51 4.70 -22.61
N PRO A 160 12.38 5.45 -22.69
CA PRO A 160 12.39 6.92 -22.67
C PRO A 160 13.08 7.47 -21.43
N LYS A 161 13.68 8.66 -21.49
CA LYS A 161 14.35 9.25 -20.31
C LYS A 161 13.38 9.75 -19.25
N ASP A 162 12.15 10.07 -19.68
CA ASP A 162 11.03 10.61 -18.91
C ASP A 162 9.97 9.53 -18.58
N TRP A 163 10.35 8.25 -18.67
CA TRP A 163 9.47 7.08 -18.53
C TRP A 163 8.61 7.07 -17.24
N TRP A 164 9.09 7.71 -16.18
CA TRP A 164 8.49 7.72 -14.85
C TRP A 164 7.42 8.81 -14.66
N THR A 165 7.40 9.82 -15.54
CA THR A 165 6.65 11.07 -15.32
C THR A 165 5.14 10.86 -15.23
N GLU A 166 4.57 10.00 -16.08
CA GLU A 166 3.13 9.72 -16.06
C GLU A 166 2.70 8.98 -14.80
N ASP A 167 3.49 8.03 -14.29
CA ASP A 167 3.12 7.28 -13.09
C ASP A 167 3.20 8.15 -11.84
N ILE A 168 4.21 9.01 -11.74
CA ILE A 168 4.35 9.95 -10.63
C ILE A 168 3.29 11.06 -10.70
N ALA A 169 2.80 11.39 -11.90
CA ALA A 169 1.71 12.34 -12.04
C ALA A 169 0.35 11.85 -11.51
N ASP A 170 0.21 10.56 -11.21
CA ASP A 170 -1.00 10.01 -10.54
C ASP A 170 -1.00 10.17 -9.02
N LEU A 171 0.07 10.72 -8.43
CA LEU A 171 0.12 11.04 -7.00
C LEU A 171 -0.63 12.35 -6.72
N ASN A 172 -1.17 12.51 -5.50
CA ASN A 172 -1.63 13.82 -5.06
C ASN A 172 -0.51 14.86 -5.04
N ILE A 173 -0.87 16.14 -4.92
CA ILE A 173 0.07 17.26 -5.02
C ILE A 173 1.17 17.21 -3.95
N ASP A 174 0.87 16.72 -2.74
CA ASP A 174 1.83 16.67 -1.65
C ASP A 174 2.91 15.61 -1.89
N LEU A 175 2.47 14.40 -2.26
CA LEU A 175 3.37 13.29 -2.59
C LEU A 175 4.15 13.56 -3.87
N PHE A 176 3.50 14.07 -4.91
CA PHE A 176 4.16 14.49 -6.15
C PHE A 176 5.27 15.51 -5.88
N ARG A 177 4.95 16.58 -5.15
CA ARG A 177 5.90 17.62 -4.76
C ARG A 177 7.05 17.05 -3.95
N CYS A 178 6.78 16.12 -3.03
CA CYS A 178 7.80 15.47 -2.24
C CYS A 178 8.77 14.67 -3.13
N VAL A 179 8.25 13.80 -4.01
CA VAL A 179 9.08 13.04 -4.96
C VAL A 179 9.92 13.97 -5.84
N VAL A 180 9.30 14.98 -6.47
CA VAL A 180 10.03 15.89 -7.37
C VAL A 180 11.12 16.68 -6.64
N ASN A 181 10.85 17.14 -5.42
CA ASN A 181 11.85 17.85 -4.62
C ASN A 181 13.00 16.93 -4.21
N THR A 182 12.71 15.69 -3.81
CA THR A 182 13.72 14.70 -3.45
C THR A 182 14.59 14.36 -4.66
N VAL A 183 13.99 14.08 -5.83
CA VAL A 183 14.73 13.85 -7.08
C VAL A 183 15.60 15.06 -7.43
N LYS A 184 15.05 16.28 -7.38
CA LYS A 184 15.78 17.52 -7.65
C LYS A 184 16.97 17.70 -6.72
N SER A 185 16.82 17.37 -5.43
CA SER A 185 17.89 17.52 -4.43
C SER A 185 19.12 16.64 -4.71
N THR A 186 18.94 15.54 -5.45
CA THR A 186 20.05 14.64 -5.81
C THR A 186 21.00 15.26 -6.85
N ASN A 187 20.56 16.26 -7.62
CA ASN A 187 21.29 16.85 -8.74
C ASN A 187 21.78 15.83 -9.81
N MET A 188 21.19 14.63 -9.84
CA MET A 188 21.59 13.56 -10.77
C MET A 188 20.80 13.56 -12.08
N LEU A 189 19.65 14.23 -12.13
CA LEU A 189 18.84 14.34 -13.34
C LEU A 189 18.99 15.71 -14.03
N PRO A 190 18.96 15.76 -15.37
CA PRO A 190 18.85 17.00 -16.12
C PRO A 190 17.59 17.80 -15.72
N PRO A 191 17.69 19.14 -15.57
CA PRO A 191 16.55 20.00 -15.23
C PRO A 191 15.34 19.85 -16.17
N GLN A 192 15.59 19.49 -17.43
CA GLN A 192 14.53 19.27 -18.43
C GLN A 192 13.59 18.12 -18.04
N LEU A 193 14.09 17.06 -17.40
CA LEU A 193 13.25 15.95 -16.95
C LEU A 193 12.37 16.34 -15.76
N ILE A 194 12.86 17.25 -14.91
CA ILE A 194 12.05 17.83 -13.84
C ILE A 194 10.95 18.71 -14.44
N GLY A 195 11.29 19.55 -15.43
CA GLY A 195 10.32 20.36 -16.16
C GLY A 195 9.25 19.50 -16.85
N GLU A 196 9.65 18.37 -17.42
CA GLU A 196 8.74 17.42 -18.04
C GLU A 196 7.77 16.80 -17.03
N ALA A 197 8.26 16.40 -15.85
CA ALA A 197 7.40 15.89 -14.78
C ALA A 197 6.35 16.92 -14.35
N LEU A 198 6.75 18.19 -14.21
CA LEU A 198 5.84 19.29 -13.89
C LEU A 198 4.82 19.53 -15.01
N HIS A 199 5.25 19.47 -16.28
CA HIS A 199 4.37 19.63 -17.43
C HIS A 199 3.29 18.53 -17.47
N VAL A 200 3.68 17.26 -17.31
CA VAL A 200 2.73 16.13 -17.29
C VAL A 200 1.74 16.26 -16.14
N TYR A 201 2.23 16.62 -14.94
CA TYR A 201 1.36 16.82 -13.79
C TYR A 201 0.33 17.91 -14.05
N ALA A 202 0.78 19.07 -14.56
CA ALA A 202 -0.09 20.18 -14.91
C ALA A 202 -1.14 19.75 -15.95
N CYS A 203 -0.75 19.11 -17.05
CA CYS A 203 -1.69 18.65 -18.07
C CYS A 203 -2.70 17.59 -17.58
N ARG A 204 -2.41 16.89 -16.48
CA ARG A 204 -3.32 15.89 -15.91
C ARG A 204 -4.32 16.50 -14.93
N TRP A 205 -3.94 17.54 -14.19
CA TRP A 205 -4.72 18.07 -13.07
C TRP A 205 -5.20 19.52 -13.21
N LEU A 206 -4.72 20.27 -14.21
CA LEU A 206 -5.06 21.69 -14.49
C LEU A 206 -5.64 21.85 -15.89
#